data_AF-A0A6P1EVY3-F1
#
_entry.id   AF-A0A6P1EVY3-F1
#
_cell.length_a   1.000
_cell.length_b   1.000
_cell.length_c   1.000
_cell.angle_alpha   90.00
_cell.angle_beta   90.00
_cell.angle_gamma   90.00
#
_symmetry.space_group_name_H-M   'P 1'
#
loop_
_entity.id
_entity.type
_entity.pdbx_description
1 polymer ?
#
loop_
_entity_poly.entity_id
_entity_poly.type
_entity_poly.pdbx_seq_one_letter_code
_entity_poly.pdbx_strand_id
1 'polypeptide(L)'
;MKIIEKAKNGQPVYLLKKYDELTNTELDELRFPYPDSKEDYKDYAVYYNKKGELIRVQPHDFSDKMKKEIEKNSNQPNILDSMQVLFGKKYSKAYQVSKKRLNVSDNEINNARRIVRVK
;
A
#
# COMPACT_ATOMS: atom_id res chain seq x y z
N MET A 1 -2.62 -9.01 -21.65
CA MET A 1 -2.81 -7.56 -21.89
C MET A 1 -4.29 -7.24 -21.94
N LYS A 2 -4.72 -6.18 -21.25
CA LYS A 2 -6.09 -5.66 -21.28
C LYS A 2 -6.07 -4.20 -21.71
N ILE A 3 -6.84 -3.85 -22.75
CA ILE A 3 -7.01 -2.47 -23.19
C ILE A 3 -8.15 -1.86 -22.37
N ILE A 4 -7.87 -0.77 -21.65
CA ILE A 4 -8.88 -0.06 -20.87
C ILE A 4 -9.48 1.07 -21.72
N GLU A 5 -8.65 1.81 -22.43
CA GLU A 5 -9.09 2.97 -23.19
C GLU A 5 -8.48 3.00 -24.59
N LYS A 6 -9.30 3.41 -25.55
CA LYS A 6 -8.90 3.65 -26.93
C LYS A 6 -9.28 5.08 -27.34
N ALA A 7 -8.44 5.70 -28.14
CA ALA A 7 -8.76 6.94 -28.83
C ALA A 7 -9.78 6.70 -29.95
N LYS A 8 -10.39 7.78 -30.45
CA LYS A 8 -11.40 7.74 -31.54
C LYS A 8 -10.88 7.09 -32.83
N ASN A 9 -9.57 7.13 -33.06
CA ASN A 9 -8.89 6.49 -34.19
C ASN A 9 -8.58 5.00 -33.94
N GLY A 10 -9.03 4.41 -32.82
CA GLY A 10 -8.80 3.02 -32.47
C GLY A 10 -7.49 2.75 -31.73
N GLN A 11 -6.59 3.73 -31.62
CA GLN A 11 -5.30 3.59 -30.94
C GLN A 11 -5.52 3.32 -29.44
N PRO A 12 -4.94 2.24 -28.86
CA PRO A 12 -4.91 2.04 -27.42
C PRO A 12 -4.14 3.16 -26.72
N VAL A 13 -4.78 3.81 -25.75
CA VAL A 13 -4.22 4.92 -24.97
C VAL A 13 -3.86 4.47 -23.56
N TYR A 14 -4.65 3.54 -23.00
CA TYR A 14 -4.39 3.00 -21.67
C TYR A 14 -4.55 1.48 -21.68
N LEU A 15 -3.50 0.79 -21.26
CA LEU A 15 -3.44 -0.67 -21.18
C LEU A 15 -2.97 -1.11 -19.80
N LEU A 16 -3.45 -2.28 -19.39
CA LEU A 16 -2.85 -3.07 -18.32
C LEU A 16 -2.15 -4.29 -18.91
N LYS A 17 -0.90 -4.45 -18.52
CA LYS A 17 -0.03 -5.55 -18.94
C LYS A 17 0.55 -6.26 -17.74
N LYS A 18 0.85 -7.54 -17.89
CA LYS A 18 1.77 -8.23 -16.97
C LYS A 18 3.20 -7.83 -17.28
N TYR A 19 4.12 -8.05 -16.35
CA TYR A 19 5.55 -7.74 -16.52
C TYR A 19 6.12 -8.38 -17.80
N ASP A 20 5.82 -9.66 -18.04
CA ASP A 20 6.31 -10.42 -19.21
C ASP A 20 5.71 -9.96 -20.55
N GLU A 21 4.66 -9.13 -20.52
CA GLU A 21 4.02 -8.55 -21.70
C GLU A 21 4.58 -7.17 -22.04
N LEU A 22 5.46 -6.63 -21.19
CA LEU A 22 6.10 -5.34 -21.41
C LEU A 22 7.16 -5.44 -22.51
N THR A 23 7.18 -4.48 -23.42
CA THR A 23 8.24 -4.35 -24.42
C THR A 23 9.50 -3.76 -23.79
N ASN A 24 10.66 -3.92 -24.44
CA ASN A 24 11.92 -3.35 -23.94
C ASN A 24 11.82 -1.83 -23.71
N THR A 25 11.17 -1.10 -24.62
CA THR A 25 10.92 0.34 -24.48
C THR A 25 10.03 0.69 -23.29
N GLU A 26 9.08 -0.18 -22.93
CA GLU A 26 8.22 0.00 -21.76
C GLU A 26 8.98 -0.31 -20.46
N LEU A 27 9.84 -1.32 -20.49
CA LEU A 27 10.71 -1.66 -19.36
C LEU A 27 11.73 -0.56 -19.07
N ASP A 28 12.29 0.08 -20.10
CA ASP A 28 13.25 1.18 -19.95
C ASP A 28 12.63 2.42 -19.27
N GLU A 29 11.33 2.64 -19.47
CA GLU A 29 10.57 3.74 -18.87
C GLU A 29 9.99 3.39 -17.49
N LEU A 30 9.88 2.09 -17.17
CA LEU A 30 9.32 1.63 -15.91
C LEU A 30 10.19 2.10 -14.73
N ARG A 31 9.55 2.72 -13.74
CA ARG A 31 10.16 3.15 -12.48
C ARG A 31 9.39 2.58 -11.30
N PHE A 32 10.11 1.97 -10.37
CA PHE A 32 9.56 1.52 -9.10
C PHE A 32 9.82 2.58 -8.03
N PRO A 33 8.82 2.91 -7.19
CA PRO A 33 9.07 3.64 -5.96
C PRO A 33 10.02 2.83 -5.06
N TYR A 34 11.03 3.45 -4.46
CA TYR A 34 11.81 2.79 -3.43
C TYR A 34 10.92 2.55 -2.19
N PRO A 35 10.91 1.35 -1.57
CA PRO A 35 11.82 0.20 -1.76
C PRO A 35 11.27 -0.94 -2.64
N ASP A 36 10.20 -0.71 -3.39
CA ASP A 36 9.45 -1.74 -4.08
C ASP A 36 10.23 -2.37 -5.26
N SER A 37 9.85 -3.60 -5.62
CA SER A 37 10.39 -4.34 -6.77
C SER A 37 9.30 -4.85 -7.71
N LYS A 38 9.70 -5.46 -8.83
CA LYS A 38 8.76 -6.02 -9.81
C LYS A 38 7.87 -7.13 -9.25
N GLU A 39 8.33 -7.86 -8.24
CA GLU A 39 7.59 -8.97 -7.62
C GLU A 39 6.42 -8.47 -6.76
N ASP A 40 6.45 -7.20 -6.36
CA ASP A 40 5.41 -6.60 -5.51
C ASP A 40 4.16 -6.26 -6.31
N TYR A 41 4.24 -6.25 -7.65
CA TYR A 41 3.18 -5.83 -8.54
C TYR A 41 2.71 -6.96 -9.45
N LYS A 42 1.40 -6.99 -9.67
CA LYS A 42 0.71 -7.94 -10.55
C LYS A 42 0.60 -7.41 -11.98
N ASP A 43 0.15 -6.16 -12.08
CA ASP A 43 -0.19 -5.51 -13.34
C ASP A 43 0.46 -4.13 -13.41
N TYR A 44 0.79 -3.73 -14.64
CA TYR A 44 1.49 -2.51 -14.99
C TYR A 44 0.62 -1.67 -15.92
N ALA A 45 0.51 -0.39 -15.60
CA ALA A 45 -0.24 0.58 -16.37
C ALA A 45 0.66 1.21 -17.43
N VAL A 46 0.32 0.97 -18.70
CA VAL A 46 1.02 1.54 -19.85
C VAL A 46 0.14 2.60 -20.49
N TYR A 47 0.72 3.79 -20.66
CA TYR A 47 0.05 4.93 -21.28
C TYR A 47 0.71 5.28 -22.61
N TYR A 48 -0.08 5.34 -23.66
CA TYR A 48 0.32 5.82 -24.97
C TYR A 48 -0.45 7.09 -25.33
N ASN A 49 0.11 7.90 -26.21
CA ASN A 49 -0.63 9.02 -26.80
C ASN A 49 -1.52 8.54 -27.96
N LYS A 50 -2.35 9.44 -28.49
CA LYS A 50 -3.26 9.16 -29.61
C LYS A 50 -2.53 8.82 -30.93
N LYS A 51 -1.21 9.06 -31.00
CA LYS A 51 -0.33 8.73 -32.12
C LYS A 51 0.40 7.39 -31.94
N GLY A 52 0.26 6.74 -30.78
CA GLY A 52 0.92 5.47 -30.46
C GLY A 52 2.31 5.60 -29.83
N GLU A 53 2.73 6.79 -29.42
CA GLU A 53 4.00 7.00 -28.73
C GLU A 53 3.83 6.74 -27.23
N LEU A 54 4.80 6.06 -26.61
CA LEU A 54 4.81 5.75 -25.18
C LEU A 54 4.94 7.06 -24.38
N ILE A 55 4.05 7.25 -23.41
CA ILE A 55 4.09 8.40 -22.50
C ILE A 55 4.77 8.00 -21.19
N ARG A 56 4.32 6.90 -20.59
CA ARG A 56 4.84 6.40 -19.31
C ARG A 56 4.40 4.97 -19.05
N VAL A 57 5.17 4.30 -18.20
CA VAL A 57 4.82 3.00 -17.61
C VAL A 57 4.96 3.10 -16.11
N GLN A 58 3.94 2.64 -15.37
CA GLN A 58 3.96 2.66 -13.92
C GLN A 58 3.37 1.37 -13.33
N PRO A 59 3.84 0.95 -12.14
CA PRO A 59 3.18 -0.11 -11.38
C PRO A 59 1.71 0.25 -11.11
N HIS A 60 0.81 -0.73 -11.13
CA HIS A 60 -0.63 -0.50 -10.93
C HIS A 60 -1.17 -1.24 -9.71
N ASP A 61 -1.34 -2.55 -9.83
CA ASP A 61 -1.94 -3.38 -8.78
C ASP A 61 -0.87 -4.18 -8.04
N PHE A 62 -0.92 -4.17 -6.70
CA PHE A 62 -0.06 -5.04 -5.90
C PHE A 62 -0.37 -6.52 -6.14
N SER A 63 0.67 -7.34 -6.06
CA SER A 63 0.58 -8.79 -6.07
C SER A 63 -0.21 -9.29 -4.86
N ASP A 64 -0.83 -10.46 -4.99
CA ASP A 64 -1.60 -11.05 -3.89
C ASP A 64 -0.72 -11.33 -2.66
N LYS A 65 0.59 -11.55 -2.88
CA LYS A 65 1.58 -11.69 -1.82
C LYS A 65 1.76 -10.37 -1.06
N MET A 66 2.05 -9.28 -1.77
CA MET A 66 2.23 -7.96 -1.16
C MET A 66 0.95 -7.49 -0.45
N LYS A 67 -0.24 -7.72 -1.04
CA LYS A 67 -1.53 -7.42 -0.38
C LYS A 67 -1.67 -8.14 0.95
N LYS A 68 -1.35 -9.44 1.01
CA LYS A 68 -1.38 -10.21 2.27
C LYS A 68 -0.35 -9.72 3.28
N GLU A 69 0.84 -9.32 2.84
CA GLU A 69 1.86 -8.75 3.72
C GLU A 69 1.42 -7.41 4.31
N ILE A 70 0.86 -6.51 3.49
CA ILE A 70 0.28 -5.24 3.93
C ILE A 70 -0.85 -5.48 4.93
N GLU A 71 -1.77 -6.40 4.64
CA GLU A 71 -2.87 -6.74 5.55
C GLU A 71 -2.36 -7.30 6.88
N LYS A 72 -1.37 -8.20 6.83
CA LYS A 72 -0.74 -8.77 8.02
C LYS A 72 -0.09 -7.67 8.86
N ASN A 73 0.71 -6.80 8.25
CA ASN A 73 1.42 -5.73 8.94
C ASN A 73 0.48 -4.65 9.46
N SER A 74 -0.61 -4.34 8.75
CA SER A 74 -1.59 -3.34 9.17
C SER A 74 -2.33 -3.70 10.46
N ASN A 75 -2.38 -4.99 10.78
CA ASN A 75 -3.02 -5.53 11.98
C ASN A 75 -2.03 -5.83 13.11
N GLN A 76 -0.72 -5.69 12.86
CA GLN A 76 0.28 -5.85 13.92
C GLN A 76 0.30 -4.61 14.82
N PRO A 77 0.42 -4.79 16.14
CA PRO A 77 0.63 -3.68 17.04
C PRO A 77 1.94 -2.95 16.74
N ASN A 78 1.90 -1.62 16.79
CA ASN A 78 3.06 -0.77 16.58
C ASN A 78 3.25 0.25 17.71
N ILE A 79 4.32 1.06 17.62
CA ILE A 79 4.67 2.06 18.64
C ILE A 79 3.54 3.09 18.81
N LEU A 80 2.86 3.48 17.73
CA LEU A 80 1.74 4.43 17.81
C LEU A 80 0.57 3.83 18.59
N ASP A 81 0.32 2.52 18.46
CA ASP A 81 -0.69 1.84 19.28
C ASP A 81 -0.32 1.93 20.77
N SER A 82 0.95 1.72 21.12
CA SER A 82 1.43 1.86 22.51
C SER A 82 1.26 3.30 23.01
N MET A 83 1.64 4.30 22.21
CA MET A 83 1.47 5.71 22.56
C MET A 83 0.00 6.09 22.73
N GLN A 84 -0.87 5.59 21.85
CA GLN A 84 -2.31 5.83 21.91
C GLN A 84 -2.93 5.25 23.19
N VAL A 85 -2.47 4.07 23.60
CA VAL A 85 -2.92 3.40 24.82
C VAL A 85 -2.35 4.07 26.08
N LEU A 86 -1.12 4.58 26.08
CA LEU A 86 -0.51 5.24 27.24
C LEU A 86 -0.99 6.69 27.42
N PHE A 87 -1.01 7.48 26.34
CA PHE A 87 -1.22 8.92 26.42
C PHE A 87 -2.59 9.37 25.88
N GLY A 88 -3.23 8.57 25.03
CA GLY A 88 -4.49 8.94 24.40
C GLY A 88 -5.71 8.96 25.33
N LYS A 89 -6.78 9.62 24.88
CA LYS A 89 -8.07 9.69 25.58
C LYS A 89 -8.69 8.29 25.71
N LYS A 90 -8.99 7.89 26.95
CA LYS A 90 -9.67 6.62 27.26
C LYS A 90 -11.01 6.57 26.52
N TYR A 91 -11.34 5.43 25.91
CA TYR A 91 -12.55 5.18 25.10
C TYR A 91 -12.61 5.84 23.72
N SER A 92 -11.57 6.53 23.25
CA SER A 92 -11.54 6.96 21.85
C SER A 92 -11.49 5.75 20.91
N LYS A 93 -11.99 5.91 19.67
CA LYS A 93 -11.92 4.85 18.65
C LYS A 93 -10.49 4.37 18.45
N ALA A 94 -9.54 5.31 18.35
CA ALA A 94 -8.12 5.01 18.23
C ALA A 94 -7.60 4.21 19.44
N TYR A 95 -7.95 4.59 20.67
CA TYR A 95 -7.59 3.84 21.88
C TYR A 95 -8.11 2.39 21.85
N GLN A 96 -9.38 2.18 21.46
CA GLN A 96 -9.97 0.84 21.44
C GLN A 96 -9.35 -0.05 20.36
N VAL A 97 -9.08 0.51 19.18
CA VAL A 97 -8.39 -0.21 18.10
C VAL A 97 -6.97 -0.60 18.52
N SER A 98 -6.21 0.34 19.09
CA SER A 98 -4.84 0.08 19.56
C SER A 98 -4.80 -0.92 20.71
N LYS A 99 -5.72 -0.82 21.68
CA LYS A 99 -5.87 -1.82 22.75
C LYS A 99 -6.13 -3.22 22.19
N LYS A 100 -7.04 -3.33 21.21
CA LYS A 100 -7.36 -4.61 20.56
C LYS A 100 -6.14 -5.20 19.83
N ARG A 101 -5.38 -4.37 19.11
CA ARG A 101 -4.16 -4.80 18.39
C ARG A 101 -3.04 -5.23 19.34
N LEU A 102 -2.85 -4.50 20.43
CA LEU A 102 -1.85 -4.82 21.46
C LEU A 102 -2.23 -6.01 22.33
N ASN A 103 -3.51 -6.42 22.33
CA ASN A 103 -4.03 -7.52 23.14
C ASN A 103 -3.73 -7.36 24.64
N VAL A 104 -3.95 -6.15 25.18
CA VAL A 104 -3.69 -5.81 26.59
C VAL A 104 -4.99 -5.48 27.35
N SER A 105 -5.01 -5.80 28.63
CA SER A 105 -6.12 -5.53 29.55
C SER A 105 -6.11 -4.08 30.05
N ASP A 106 -7.24 -3.57 30.54
CA ASP A 106 -7.29 -2.23 31.12
C ASP A 106 -6.41 -2.09 32.37
N ASN A 107 -6.19 -3.18 33.12
CA ASN A 107 -5.35 -3.15 34.32
C ASN A 107 -3.88 -2.91 33.96
N GLU A 108 -3.37 -3.62 32.96
CA GLU A 108 -2.00 -3.42 32.45
C GLU A 108 -1.80 -1.99 31.94
N ILE A 109 -2.77 -1.47 31.18
CA ILE A 109 -2.73 -0.09 30.68
C ILE A 109 -2.72 0.92 31.83
N ASN A 110 -3.61 0.76 32.81
CA ASN A 110 -3.70 1.69 33.94
C ASN A 110 -2.43 1.65 34.80
N ASN A 111 -1.85 0.47 35.03
CA ASN A 111 -0.58 0.32 35.74
C ASN A 111 0.57 1.01 34.98
N ALA A 112 0.67 0.78 33.67
CA ALA A 112 1.68 1.44 32.83
C ALA A 112 1.51 2.96 32.83
N ARG A 113 0.28 3.46 32.73
CA ARG A 113 -0.03 4.91 32.83
C ARG A 113 0.38 5.50 34.16
N ARG A 114 0.22 4.79 35.28
CA ARG A 114 0.68 5.25 36.60
C ARG A 114 2.19 5.42 36.60
N ILE A 115 2.94 4.45 36.09
CA ILE A 115 4.42 4.54 36.03
C ILE A 115 4.86 5.72 35.15
N VAL A 116 4.25 5.88 33.98
CA VAL A 116 4.67 6.89 32.99
C VAL A 116 4.26 8.32 33.38
N ARG A 117 3.14 8.50 34.12
CA ARG A 117 2.63 9.81 34.55
C ARG A 117 3.13 10.27 35.92
N VAL A 118 3.84 9.43 36.65
CA VAL A 118 4.41 9.76 37.98
C VAL A 118 5.80 10.43 37.86
N LYS A 119 6.21 10.80 36.65
CA LYS A 119 7.31 11.75 36.41
C LYS A 119 6.79 13.15 36.14
#